data_AF-A0A3D2GR50-F1
#
_entry.id   AF-A0A3D2GR50-F1
#
_cell.length_a   1.000
_cell.length_b   1.000
_cell.length_c   1.000
_cell.angle_alpha   90.00
_cell.angle_beta   90.00
_cell.angle_gamma   90.00
#
_symmetry.space_group_name_H-M   'P 1'
#
loop_
_entity.id
_entity.type
_entity.pdbx_description
1 polymer ?
#
loop_
_entity_poly.entity_id
_entity_poly.type
_entity_poly.pdbx_seq_one_letter_code
_entity_poly.pdbx_strand_id
1 'polypeptide(L)' 'MSEQLRARKLKNIASTAPDIVATGNIGCITQIASAKQFPVVHTVELINWATGGEKPGWRRNGRKSESCAIFPAWWASR' A
#
# COMPACT_ATOMS: atom_id res chain seq x y z
N MET A 1 0.03 -8.07 24.83
CA MET A 1 -0.70 -8.94 23.88
C MET A 1 -0.87 -8.31 22.50
N SER A 2 -1.54 -7.15 22.37
CA SER A 2 -1.78 -6.51 21.06
C SER A 2 -0.48 -6.09 20.34
N GLU A 3 0.49 -5.54 21.09
CA GLU A 3 1.77 -5.08 20.51
C GLU A 3 2.60 -6.24 19.94
N GLN A 4 2.60 -7.41 20.58
CA GLN A 4 3.32 -8.61 20.10
C GLN A 4 2.72 -9.14 18.81
N LEU A 5 1.38 -9.16 18.70
CA LEU A 5 0.69 -9.55 17.47
C LEU A 5 0.93 -8.55 16.35
N ARG A 6 0.92 -7.25 16.67
CA ARG A 6 1.26 -6.18 15.73
C ARG A 6 2.69 -6.34 15.22
N ALA A 7 3.67 -6.49 16.11
CA ALA A 7 5.07 -6.68 15.75
C ALA A 7 5.27 -7.92 14.85
N ARG A 8 4.62 -9.04 15.18
CA ARG A 8 4.66 -10.26 14.35
C ARG A 8 4.06 -10.02 12.96
N LYS A 9 2.92 -9.33 12.87
CA LYS A 9 2.26 -8.99 11.59
C LYS A 9 3.17 -8.12 10.73
N LEU A 10 3.75 -7.07 11.30
CA LEU A 10 4.67 -6.17 10.60
C LEU A 10 5.92 -6.91 10.12
N LYS A 11 6.51 -7.77 10.96
CA LYS A 11 7.67 -8.60 10.57
C LYS A 11 7.36 -9.49 9.37
N ASN A 12 6.22 -10.18 9.38
CA ASN A 12 5.84 -11.06 8.28
C ASN A 12 5.57 -10.27 7.00
N ILE A 13 4.87 -9.14 7.07
CA ILE A 13 4.64 -8.28 5.91
C ILE A 13 5.97 -7.73 5.37
N ALA A 14 6.86 -7.24 6.23
CA ALA A 14 8.17 -6.72 5.81
C ALA A 14 9.02 -7.80 5.12
N SER A 15 8.87 -9.07 5.50
CA SER A 15 9.62 -10.18 4.90
C SER A 15 9.28 -10.43 3.43
N THR A 16 8.12 -9.98 2.95
CA THR A 16 7.74 -10.09 1.52
C THR A 16 8.26 -8.92 0.69
N ALA A 17 9.00 -7.98 1.29
CA ALA A 17 9.48 -6.75 0.66
C ALA A 17 8.40 -6.01 -0.18
N PRO A 18 7.24 -5.68 0.39
CA PRO A 18 6.12 -5.16 -0.38
C PRO A 18 6.34 -3.71 -0.80
N ASP A 19 5.97 -3.38 -2.03
CA ASP A 19 5.89 -1.99 -2.49
C ASP A 19 4.69 -1.26 -1.86
N ILE A 20 3.56 -1.97 -1.72
CA ILE A 20 2.28 -1.46 -1.21
C ILE A 20 1.55 -2.59 -0.48
N VAL A 21 0.85 -2.27 0.61
CA VAL A 21 -0.04 -3.19 1.33
C VAL A 21 -1.49 -2.72 1.21
N ALA A 22 -2.34 -3.54 0.60
CA ALA A 22 -3.77 -3.27 0.50
C ALA A 22 -4.57 -4.10 1.51
N THR A 23 -5.55 -3.47 2.16
CA THR A 23 -6.46 -4.16 3.10
C THR A 23 -7.83 -3.49 3.13
N GLY A 24 -8.89 -4.30 3.26
CA GLY A 24 -10.26 -3.83 3.46
C GLY A 24 -10.69 -3.72 4.92
N ASN A 25 -9.83 -4.11 5.87
CA ASN A 25 -10.15 -4.06 7.29
C ASN A 25 -9.55 -2.79 7.93
N ILE A 26 -10.41 -1.87 8.37
CA ILE A 26 -10.01 -0.59 8.97
C ILE A 26 -9.13 -0.78 10.23
N GLY A 27 -9.39 -1.83 11.02
CA GLY A 27 -8.55 -2.19 12.16
C GLY A 27 -7.15 -2.66 11.77
N CYS A 28 -7.01 -3.32 10.61
CA CYS A 28 -5.69 -3.62 10.07
C CYS A 28 -5.00 -2.38 9.53
N ILE A 29 -5.73 -1.46 8.87
CA ILE A 29 -5.18 -0.18 8.42
C ILE A 29 -4.58 0.57 9.60
N THR A 30 -5.30 0.73 10.71
CA THR A 30 -4.79 1.45 11.89
C THR A 30 -3.61 0.74 12.55
N GLN A 31 -3.66 -0.59 12.71
CA GLN A 31 -2.58 -1.37 13.33
C GLN A 31 -1.29 -1.40 12.49
N ILE A 32 -1.41 -1.37 11.16
CA ILE A 32 -0.25 -1.46 10.25
C ILE A 32 0.27 -0.06 9.92
N ALA A 33 -0.60 0.88 9.56
CA ALA A 33 -0.20 2.23 9.14
C ALA A 33 0.54 3.00 10.25
N SER A 34 0.24 2.71 11.51
CA SER A 34 0.95 3.29 12.66
C SER A 34 2.44 2.95 12.72
N ALA A 35 2.93 1.93 11.99
CA ALA A 35 4.35 1.60 11.91
C ALA A 35 5.12 2.36 10.81
N LYS A 36 4.42 2.98 9.86
CA LYS A 36 4.99 3.81 8.76
C LYS A 36 6.13 3.15 7.96
N GLN A 37 6.19 1.82 7.89
CA GLN A 37 7.26 1.09 7.19
C GLN A 37 7.06 1.00 5.68
N PHE A 38 5.81 0.91 5.22
CA PHE A 38 5.43 0.81 3.82
C PHE A 38 4.05 1.45 3.62
N PRO A 39 3.69 1.84 2.38
CA PRO A 39 2.35 2.31 2.05
C PRO A 39 1.26 1.31 2.43
N VAL A 40 0.23 1.79 3.13
CA VAL A 40 -0.98 1.01 3.45
C VAL A 40 -2.17 1.72 2.82
N VAL A 41 -3.00 0.98 2.09
CA VAL A 41 -4.05 1.52 1.22
C VAL A 41 -5.31 0.68 1.36
N HIS A 42 -6.47 1.28 1.15
CA HIS A 42 -7.70 0.49 1.08
C HIS A 42 -7.74 -0.27 -0.25
N THR A 43 -8.26 -1.49 -0.24
CA THR A 43 -8.35 -2.30 -1.48
C THR A 43 -9.13 -1.59 -2.58
N VAL A 44 -10.20 -0.86 -2.23
CA VAL A 44 -10.99 -0.06 -3.20
C VAL A 44 -10.15 1.07 -3.80
N GLU A 45 -9.30 1.74 -3.02
CA GLU A 45 -8.43 2.80 -3.54
C GLU A 45 -7.40 2.22 -4.52
N LEU A 46 -6.83 1.05 -4.20
CA LEU A 46 -5.91 0.36 -5.09
C LEU A 46 -6.61 -0.03 -6.41
N ILE A 47 -7.84 -0.52 -6.34
CA ILE A 47 -8.63 -0.88 -7.54
C ILE A 47 -8.99 0.38 -8.33
N ASN A 48 -9.42 1.46 -7.67
CA ASN A 48 -9.75 2.72 -8.35
C ASN A 48 -8.54 3.24 -9.13
N TRP A 49 -7.37 3.25 -8.49
CA TRP A 49 -6.12 3.62 -9.16
C TRP A 49 -5.78 2.67 -10.29
N ALA A 50 -6.05 1.38 -10.09
CA ALA A 50 -5.86 0.40 -11.13
C ALA A 50 -6.75 0.63 -12.36
N THR A 51 -7.97 1.09 -12.16
CA THR A 51 -8.91 1.35 -13.25
C THR A 51 -8.75 2.75 -13.87
N GLY A 52 -7.62 3.43 -13.65
CA GLY A 52 -7.34 4.77 -14.21
C GLY A 52 -7.81 5.93 -13.34
N GLY A 53 -8.30 5.66 -12.13
CA GLY A 53 -8.64 6.67 -11.14
C GLY A 53 -7.41 7.28 -10.46
N GLU A 54 -7.66 8.23 -9.55
CA GLU A 54 -6.59 8.95 -8.86
C GLU A 54 -5.68 8.04 -8.04
N LYS A 55 -4.39 8.41 -8.01
CA LYS A 55 -3.42 7.74 -7.14
C LYS A 55 -3.80 7.99 -5.67
N PRO A 56 -3.88 6.96 -4.83
CA PRO A 56 -4.34 7.15 -3.47
C PRO A 56 -3.29 7.86 -2.60
N GLY A 57 -3.76 8.53 -1.56
CA GLY A 57 -3.03 9.57 -0.83
C GLY A 57 -1.87 9.11 0.05
N TRP A 58 -1.26 7.93 -0.17
CA TRP A 58 -0.06 7.53 0.57
C TRP A 58 1.14 8.35 0.08
N ARG A 59 1.44 9.46 0.76
CA ARG A 59 2.63 10.26 0.43
C ARG A 59 3.90 9.49 0.82
N ARG A 60 4.65 9.00 -0.17
CA ARG A 60 6.08 8.76 -0.02
C ARG A 60 6.80 10.09 -0.16
N ASN A 61 7.43 10.58 0.91
CA ASN A 61 8.29 11.76 0.85
C ASN A 61 9.32 11.61 -0.30
N GLY A 62 9.21 12.46 -1.33
CA GLY A 62 10.33 12.83 -2.20
C GLY A 62 10.64 12.00 -3.45
N ARG A 63 9.85 10.99 -3.87
CA ARG A 63 10.03 10.39 -5.21
C ARG A 63 8.78 10.59 -6.05
N LYS A 64 8.83 11.54 -6.98
CA LYS A 64 7.86 11.64 -8.08
C LYS A 64 7.77 10.27 -8.75
N SER A 65 6.62 9.61 -8.66
CA SER A 65 6.36 8.39 -9.41
C SER A 65 5.90 8.78 -10.82
N GLU A 66 6.81 9.38 -11.59
CA GLU A 66 6.70 9.34 -13.05
C GLU A 66 7.22 7.96 -13.45
N SER A 67 6.41 7.19 -14.16
CA SER A 67 6.51 5.73 -14.35
C SER A 67 6.15 4.90 -13.10
N CYS A 68 4.86 4.55 -13.03
CA CYS A 68 4.42 3.44 -12.21
C CYS A 68 4.97 2.15 -12.82
N ALA A 69 6.12 1.68 -12.33
CA ALA A 69 6.73 0.41 -12.75
C ALA A 69 5.90 -0.84 -12.35
N ILE A 70 4.75 -0.65 -11.70
CA ILE A 70 3.84 -1.73 -11.28
C ILE A 70 2.87 -2.12 -12.41
N PHE A 71 2.63 -1.23 -13.39
CA PHE A 71 1.65 -1.48 -14.44
C PHE A 71 2.28 -1.72 -15.81
N PRO A 72 1.88 -2.79 -16.53
CA PRO A 72 2.41 -3.06 -17.86
C PRO A 72 2.09 -1.91 -18.82
N ALA A 73 2.98 -1.66 -19.78
CA ALA A 73 2.90 -0.53 -20.72
C ALA A 73 1.56 -0.39 -21.46
N TRP A 74 0.80 -1.47 -21.59
CA TRP A 74 -0.53 -1.52 -22.22
C TRP A 74 -1.66 -0.85 -21.43
N TRP A 75 -1.40 -0.44 -20.18
CA TRP A 75 -2.40 0.21 -19.34
C TRP A 75 -2.47 1.72 -19.51
N ALA A 76 -1.40 2.33 -20.01
CA ALA A 76 -1.36 3.75 -20.35
C ALA A 76 -1.95 4.06 -21.73
N SER A 77 -2.37 3.04 -22.49
CA SER A 77 -2.88 3.16 -23.87
C SER A 77 -4.42 3.11 -23.95
N ARG A 78 -5.12 3.39 -22.85
CA ARG A 78 -6.58 3.45 -22.80
C ARG A 78 -7.04 4.71 -22.07
#